data_AF-A0A2K3NFF8-F1
#
_entry.id   AF-A0A2K3NFF8-F1
#
_cell.length_a   1.000
_cell.length_b   1.000
_cell.length_c   1.000
_cell.angle_alpha   90.00
_cell.angle_beta   90.00
_cell.angle_gamma   90.00
#
_symmetry.space_group_name_H-M   'P 1'
#
loop_
_entity.id
_entity.type
_entity.pdbx_description
1 polymer ?
#
loop_
_entity_poly.entity_id
_entity_poly.type
_entity_poly.pdbx_seq_one_letter_code
_entity_poly.pdbx_strand_id
1 'polypeptide(L)' 'MANSGMYVRKTRISEITGGKIDFQMKVRVINLWSTPDRSNPNEQGALHMIFLDKD' A
#
# COMPACT_ATOMS: atom_id res chain seq x y z
N MET A 1 16.87 20.60 -21.37
CA MET A 1 17.33 19.87 -20.17
C MET A 1 16.29 20.06 -19.09
N ALA A 2 15.40 19.08 -18.89
CA ALA A 2 14.31 19.18 -17.92
C ALA A 2 14.89 18.94 -16.51
N ASN A 3 14.81 19.97 -15.69
CA ASN A 3 15.35 20.01 -14.35
C ASN A 3 14.34 19.39 -13.35
N SER A 4 14.86 18.71 -12.35
CA SER A 4 14.17 18.08 -11.20
C SER A 4 13.46 16.75 -11.45
N GLY A 5 14.23 15.66 -11.32
CA GLY A 5 13.65 14.44 -10.76
C GLY A 5 13.24 14.73 -9.33
N MET A 6 11.96 15.05 -9.10
CA MET A 6 11.41 15.25 -7.77
C MET A 6 11.58 13.94 -7.00
N TYR A 7 12.57 13.88 -6.10
CA TYR A 7 12.73 12.76 -5.18
C TYR A 7 11.51 12.77 -4.25
N VAL A 8 10.46 12.07 -4.65
CA VAL A 8 9.29 11.85 -3.80
C VAL A 8 9.78 11.04 -2.61
N ARG A 9 9.89 11.70 -1.45
CA ARG A 9 10.19 11.03 -0.19
C ARG A 9 9.17 9.91 -0.01
N LYS A 10 9.64 8.66 -0.04
CA LYS A 10 8.78 7.51 0.20
C LYS A 10 8.31 7.57 1.65
N THR A 11 7.02 7.41 1.84
CA THR A 11 6.39 7.32 3.16
C THR A 11 6.72 5.97 3.77
N ARG A 12 7.17 5.97 5.02
CA ARG A 12 7.40 4.73 5.81
C ARG A 12 6.07 4.16 6.28
N ILE A 13 6.02 2.86 6.58
CA ILE A 13 4.79 2.24 7.09
C ILE A 13 4.36 2.91 8.41
N SER A 14 5.32 3.25 9.27
CA SER A 14 5.11 3.94 10.54
C SER A 14 4.59 5.38 10.42
N GLU A 15 4.68 6.00 9.25
CA GLU A 15 4.21 7.36 8.99
C GLU A 15 2.78 7.39 8.41
N ILE A 16 2.15 6.24 8.21
CA ILE A 16 0.77 6.13 7.71
C ILE A 16 -0.18 6.49 8.85
N THR A 17 -1.05 7.45 8.59
CA THR A 17 -2.07 7.92 9.53
C THR A 17 -3.38 8.13 8.79
N GLY A 18 -4.50 8.09 9.52
CA GLY A 18 -5.82 8.34 8.94
C GLY A 18 -5.87 9.73 8.29
N GLY A 19 -6.40 9.81 7.07
CA GLY A 19 -6.52 11.06 6.29
C GLY A 19 -5.39 11.32 5.30
N LYS A 20 -4.27 10.59 5.37
CA LYS A 20 -3.21 10.68 4.36
C LYS A 20 -3.56 9.77 3.18
N ILE A 21 -4.15 10.34 2.13
CA ILE A 21 -4.66 9.59 0.96
C ILE A 21 -3.71 9.55 -0.24
N ASP A 22 -2.73 10.45 -0.30
CA ASP A 22 -1.74 10.51 -1.37
C ASP A 22 -0.34 10.29 -0.80
N PHE A 23 0.23 9.13 -1.09
CA PHE A 23 1.59 8.78 -0.68
C PHE A 23 2.16 7.67 -1.55
N GLN A 24 3.48 7.62 -1.60
CA GLN A 24 4.22 6.56 -2.26
C GLN A 24 5.10 5.84 -1.25
N MET A 25 5.12 4.51 -1.28
CA MET A 25 5.94 3.67 -0.39
C MET A 25 6.76 2.66 -1.18
N LYS A 26 7.82 2.13 -0.55
CA LYS A 26 8.63 1.03 -1.08
C LYS A 26 8.69 -0.06 -0.02
N VAL A 27 8.02 -1.18 -0.28
CA VAL A 27 7.83 -2.27 0.68
C VAL A 27 8.09 -3.61 0.01
N ARG A 28 8.30 -4.65 0.83
CA ARG A 28 8.25 -6.05 0.41
C ARG A 28 6.90 -6.64 0.79
N VAL A 29 6.27 -7.37 -0.12
CA VAL A 29 5.12 -8.21 0.20
C VAL A 29 5.65 -9.50 0.81
N ILE A 30 5.31 -9.79 2.07
CA ILE A 30 5.76 -11.00 2.76
C ILE A 30 4.69 -12.09 2.79
N ASN A 31 3.42 -11.72 2.59
CA ASN A 31 2.32 -12.66 2.45
C ASN A 31 1.18 -12.05 1.63
N LEU A 32 0.52 -12.88 0.81
CA LEU A 32 -0.59 -12.50 -0.06
C LEU A 32 -1.58 -13.66 -0.16
N TRP A 33 -2.87 -13.39 0.05
CA TRP A 33 -3.93 -14.39 -0.12
C TRP A 33 -5.23 -13.73 -0.57
N SER A 34 -6.03 -14.49 -1.32
CA SER A 34 -7.41 -14.12 -1.61
C SER A 34 -8.31 -14.50 -0.43
N THR A 35 -9.27 -13.63 -0.12
CA THR A 35 -10.33 -13.92 0.84
C THR A 35 -11.66 -13.88 0.08
N PRO A 36 -12.44 -14.97 0.09
CA PRO A 36 -13.78 -14.94 -0.48
C PRO A 36 -14.60 -13.95 0.35
N ASP A 37 -15.16 -12.94 -0.30
CA ASP A 37 -16.05 -12.01 0.38
C ASP A 37 -17.36 -12.75 0.66
N ARG A 38 -17.63 -12.96 1.95
CA ARG A 38 -18.81 -13.71 2.40
C ARG A 38 -19.96 -12.79 2.80
N SER A 39 -19.75 -11.48 2.81
CA SER A 39 -20.70 -10.50 3.35
C SER A 39 -21.42 -9.69 2.28
N ASN A 40 -20.77 -9.37 1.16
CA ASN A 40 -21.40 -8.60 0.08
C ASN A 40 -21.44 -9.41 -1.22
N PRO A 41 -22.63 -9.90 -1.66
CA PRO A 41 -22.75 -10.67 -2.89
C PRO A 41 -22.44 -9.86 -4.16
N ASN A 42 -22.34 -8.52 -4.07
CA ASN A 42 -21.99 -7.64 -5.18
C ASN A 42 -20.49 -7.32 -5.28
N GLU A 43 -19.67 -7.72 -4.30
CA GLU A 43 -18.22 -7.50 -4.32
C GLU A 43 -17.48 -8.74 -4.85
N GLN A 44 -16.50 -8.52 -5.72
CA GLN A 44 -15.70 -9.58 -6.33
C GLN A 44 -14.50 -9.95 -5.45
N GLY A 45 -14.76 -10.44 -4.23
CA GLY A 45 -13.71 -10.90 -3.31
C GLY A 45 -12.70 -9.82 -2.89
N ALA A 46 -11.79 -10.17 -1.99
CA ALA A 46 -10.75 -9.26 -1.51
C ALA A 46 -9.36 -9.90 -1.60
N LEU A 47 -8.34 -9.08 -1.80
CA LEU A 47 -6.93 -9.47 -1.67
C LEU A 47 -6.37 -8.86 -0.40
N HIS A 48 -5.82 -9.72 0.46
CA HIS A 48 -5.13 -9.30 1.67
C HIS A 48 -3.63 -9.47 1.47
N MET A 49 -2.88 -8.47 1.93
CA MET A 49 -1.43 -8.41 1.80
C MET A 49 -0.81 -7.93 3.11
N ILE A 50 0.34 -8.52 3.46
CA ILE A 50 1.18 -8.00 4.56
C ILE A 50 2.44 -7.39 3.94
N PHE A 51 2.69 -6.13 4.30
CA PHE A 51 3.86 -5.37 3.86
C PHE A 51 4.90 -5.28 4.96
N LEU A 52 6.16 -5.30 4.56
CA LEU A 52 7.33 -5.07 5.42
C LEU A 52 8.22 -4.02 4.75
N ASP A 53 8.52 -2.93 5.44
CA ASP A 53 9.56 -1.99 5.04
C ASP A 53 10.90 -2.32 5.73
N LYS A 54 11.93 -1.53 5.43
CA LYS A 54 13.31 -1.79 5.89
C LYS A 54 13.51 -1.48 7.37
N ASP A 55 12.73 -0.53 7.89
CA ASP A 55 12.85 0.01 9.24
C ASP A 55 12.05 -0.85 10.23
#